data_AF-A0A140K8X9-F1
#
_entry.id   AF-A0A140K8X9-F1
#
_cell.length_a   1.000
_cell.length_b   1.000
_cell.length_c   1.000
_cell.angle_alpha   90.00
_cell.angle_beta   90.00
_cell.angle_gamma   90.00
#
_symmetry.space_group_name_H-M   'P 1'
#
loop_
_entity.id
_entity.type
_entity.pdbx_description
1 polymer ?
#
loop_
_entity_poly.entity_id
_entity_poly.type
_entity_poly.pdbx_seq_one_letter_code
_entity_poly.pdbx_strand_id
1 'polypeptide(L)'
;MIDYLPFPGETQFIGFIRANYGQWFPKLLDQSQFNRRLRKLGQMLEMLRRKWVKQLGGDNAVSLIIDTKPLPVVGYRRSKNKSDFYGSANYGYCAARKMKYFGYKLVMLSTLRWSDCQLLTS
;
A
#
# COMPACT_ATOMS: atom_id res chain seq x y z
N MET A 1 3.95 4.07 -12.61
CA MET A 1 4.80 2.94 -12.96
C MET A 1 4.62 1.82 -11.92
N ILE A 2 3.44 1.19 -11.96
CA ILE A 2 3.25 -0.23 -11.62
C ILE A 2 2.59 -0.72 -12.91
N ASP A 3 3.42 -0.99 -13.91
CA ASP A 3 3.01 -1.43 -15.25
C ASP A 3 3.28 -2.93 -15.42
N TYR A 4 3.21 -3.69 -14.31
CA TYR A 4 3.56 -5.11 -14.29
C TYR A 4 2.36 -6.05 -14.44
N LEU A 5 1.14 -5.49 -14.44
CA LEU A 5 -0.08 -6.25 -14.69
C LEU A 5 -0.73 -5.68 -15.95
N PRO A 6 -0.93 -6.47 -17.02
CA PRO A 6 -1.57 -6.01 -18.26
C PRO A 6 -3.08 -5.72 -18.09
N PHE A 7 -3.54 -5.55 -16.84
CA PHE A 7 -4.93 -5.35 -16.49
C PHE A 7 -5.07 -3.99 -15.78
N PRO A 8 -5.86 -3.05 -16.32
CA PRO A 8 -6.09 -1.74 -15.71
C PRO A 8 -6.81 -1.79 -14.35
N GLY A 9 -7.28 -2.95 -13.90
CA GLY A 9 -7.87 -3.11 -12.57
C GLY A 9 -7.94 -4.55 -12.07
N GLU A 10 -8.05 -4.69 -10.74
CA GLU A 10 -8.10 -5.98 -10.03
C GLU A 10 -9.27 -6.87 -10.52
N THR A 11 -10.43 -6.29 -10.83
CA THR A 11 -11.58 -7.03 -11.37
C THR A 11 -11.25 -7.72 -12.70
N GLN A 12 -10.52 -7.02 -13.59
CA GLN A 12 -10.13 -7.59 -14.87
C GLN A 12 -9.05 -8.67 -14.71
N PHE A 13 -8.10 -8.45 -13.80
CA PHE A 13 -7.10 -9.47 -13.44
C PHE A 13 -7.77 -10.75 -12.91
N ILE A 14 -8.70 -10.64 -11.96
CA ILE A 14 -9.42 -11.81 -11.43
C ILE A 14 -10.28 -12.47 -12.52
N GLY A 15 -10.91 -11.69 -13.39
CA GLY A 15 -11.63 -12.23 -14.56
C GLY A 15 -10.74 -13.06 -15.47
N PHE A 16 -9.55 -12.56 -15.78
CA PHE A 16 -8.55 -13.27 -16.58
C PHE A 16 -8.10 -14.58 -15.91
N ILE A 17 -7.81 -14.56 -14.60
CA ILE A 17 -7.41 -15.78 -13.88
C ILE A 17 -8.53 -16.81 -13.89
N ARG A 18 -9.78 -16.40 -13.69
CA ARG A 18 -10.94 -17.31 -13.74
C ARG A 18 -11.11 -17.94 -15.11
N ALA A 19 -10.94 -17.16 -16.18
CA ALA A 19 -11.12 -17.63 -17.55
C ALA A 19 -10.00 -18.59 -18.03
N ASN A 20 -8.75 -18.36 -17.62
CA ASN A 20 -7.59 -19.08 -18.16
C ASN A 20 -6.99 -20.12 -17.21
N TYR A 21 -7.12 -19.93 -15.89
CA TYR A 21 -6.45 -20.74 -14.88
C TYR A 21 -7.39 -21.28 -13.81
N GLY A 22 -8.71 -21.24 -14.03
CA GLY A 22 -9.71 -21.66 -13.05
C GLY A 22 -9.52 -23.09 -12.53
N GLN A 23 -9.00 -23.99 -13.38
CA GLN A 23 -8.73 -25.38 -12.96
C GLN A 23 -7.59 -25.52 -11.95
N TRP A 24 -6.59 -24.64 -12.00
CA TRP A 24 -5.47 -24.65 -11.03
C TRP A 24 -5.86 -23.94 -9.73
N PHE A 25 -6.87 -23.07 -9.78
CA PHE A 25 -7.36 -22.32 -8.63
C PHE A 25 -8.85 -22.58 -8.38
N PRO A 26 -9.26 -23.83 -8.08
CA PRO A 26 -10.66 -24.19 -7.91
C PRO A 26 -11.33 -23.50 -6.71
N LYS A 27 -10.52 -22.95 -5.79
CA LYS A 27 -10.96 -22.19 -4.61
C LYS A 27 -10.51 -20.73 -4.67
N LEU A 28 -10.43 -20.15 -5.88
CA LEU A 28 -10.06 -18.74 -6.05
C LEU A 28 -11.07 -17.84 -5.32
N LEU A 29 -10.55 -16.95 -4.49
CA LEU A 29 -11.38 -16.03 -3.71
C LEU A 29 -12.08 -15.01 -4.61
N ASP A 30 -13.26 -14.56 -4.20
CA ASP A 30 -13.80 -13.31 -4.73
C ASP A 30 -13.03 -12.11 -4.18
N GLN A 31 -13.14 -10.97 -4.87
CA GLN A 31 -12.44 -9.74 -4.51
C GLN A 31 -12.79 -9.27 -3.08
N SER A 32 -14.05 -9.44 -2.66
CA SER A 32 -14.48 -9.08 -1.31
C SER A 32 -13.90 -9.98 -0.23
N GLN A 33 -13.78 -11.29 -0.48
CA GLN A 33 -13.17 -12.28 0.39
C GLN A 33 -11.67 -12.03 0.52
N PHE A 34 -11.00 -11.78 -0.61
CA PHE A 34 -9.60 -11.40 -0.62
C PHE A 34 -9.37 -10.14 0.24
N ASN A 35 -10.12 -9.07 0.00
CA ASN A 35 -10.01 -7.82 0.76
C ASN A 35 -10.33 -8.00 2.26
N ARG A 36 -11.32 -8.83 2.62
CA ARG A 36 -11.61 -9.18 4.03
C ARG A 36 -10.43 -9.89 4.68
N ARG A 37 -9.80 -10.85 4.00
CA ARG A 37 -8.62 -11.57 4.52
C ARG A 37 -7.40 -10.66 4.63
N LEU A 38 -7.17 -9.82 3.62
CA LEU A 38 -6.08 -8.86 3.61
C LEU A 38 -6.17 -7.90 4.81
N ARG A 39 -7.37 -7.38 5.11
CA ARG A 39 -7.59 -6.54 6.30
C ARG A 39 -7.25 -7.24 7.62
N LYS A 40 -7.54 -8.54 7.74
CA LYS A 40 -7.19 -9.34 8.93
C LYS A 40 -5.68 -9.56 9.06
N LEU A 41 -4.93 -9.47 7.96
CA LEU A 41 -3.48 -9.68 7.95
C LEU A 41 -2.69 -8.46 8.48
N GLY A 42 -3.35 -7.31 8.70
CA GLY A 42 -2.67 -6.06 9.06
C GLY A 42 -1.73 -6.19 10.26
N GLN A 43 -2.16 -6.89 11.33
CA GLN A 43 -1.31 -7.11 12.50
C GLN A 43 -0.09 -7.99 12.18
N MET A 44 -0.27 -9.03 11.37
CA MET A 44 0.83 -9.91 10.97
C MET A 44 1.84 -9.19 10.08
N LEU A 45 1.36 -8.35 9.16
CA LEU A 45 2.20 -7.50 8.33
C LEU A 45 3.00 -6.50 9.18
N GLU A 46 2.39 -5.91 10.21
CA GLU A 46 3.11 -5.00 11.11
C GLU A 46 4.18 -5.72 11.94
N MET A 47 3.91 -6.94 12.41
CA MET A 47 4.91 -7.77 13.08
C MET A 47 6.09 -8.08 12.15
N LEU A 48 5.80 -8.47 10.90
CA LEU A 48 6.81 -8.74 9.90
C LEU A 48 7.63 -7.49 9.58
N ARG A 49 6.97 -6.34 9.41
CA ARG A 49 7.61 -5.05 9.18
C ARG A 49 8.59 -4.71 10.32
N ARG A 50 8.18 -4.85 11.58
CA ARG A 50 9.05 -4.61 12.75
C ARG A 50 10.23 -5.57 12.77
N LYS A 51 10.01 -6.84 12.44
CA LYS A 51 11.09 -7.83 12.35
C LYS A 51 12.12 -7.44 11.29
N TRP A 52 11.66 -6.99 10.11
CA TRP A 52 12.56 -6.54 9.06
C TRP A 52 13.30 -5.26 9.40
N VAL A 53 12.65 -4.28 10.04
CA VAL A 53 13.34 -3.06 10.52
C VAL A 53 14.49 -3.43 11.44
N LYS A 54 14.28 -4.36 12.38
CA LYS A 54 15.35 -4.89 13.25
C LYS A 54 16.46 -5.58 12.47
N GLN A 55 16.10 -6.51 11.57
CA GLN A 55 17.07 -7.28 10.78
C GLN A 55 17.92 -6.42 9.84
N LEU A 56 17.33 -5.38 9.27
CA LEU A 56 18.02 -4.45 8.37
C LEU A 56 18.84 -3.39 9.13
N GLY A 57 18.83 -3.43 10.46
CA GLY A 57 19.54 -2.46 11.30
C GLY A 57 18.92 -1.07 11.27
N GLY A 58 17.62 -0.96 10.95
CA GLY A 58 16.88 0.30 10.96
C GLY A 58 16.83 0.95 12.35
N ASP A 59 16.91 0.15 13.41
CA ASP A 59 16.96 0.63 14.80
C ASP A 59 18.25 1.43 15.09
N ASN A 60 19.32 1.21 14.32
CA ASN A 60 20.61 1.89 14.47
C ASN A 60 20.84 2.97 13.40
N ALA A 61 19.78 3.38 12.69
CA ALA A 61 19.90 4.36 11.62
C ALA A 61 20.22 5.74 12.18
N VAL A 62 21.37 6.30 11.77
CA VAL A 62 21.80 7.66 12.14
C VAL A 62 21.02 8.73 11.37
N SER A 63 20.47 8.38 10.21
CA SER A 63 19.67 9.29 9.38
C SER A 63 18.49 8.55 8.75
N LEU A 64 17.32 9.16 8.86
CA LEU A 64 16.06 8.67 8.30
C LEU A 64 15.53 9.68 7.28
N ILE A 65 15.29 9.22 6.07
CA ILE A 65 14.56 9.94 5.03
C ILE A 65 13.07 9.64 5.23
N ILE A 66 12.26 10.69 5.30
CA ILE A 66 10.81 10.60 5.40
C ILE A 66 10.20 11.07 4.08
N ASP A 67 9.49 10.18 3.39
CA ASP A 67 8.63 10.55 2.27
C ASP A 67 7.16 10.38 2.67
N THR A 68 6.31 11.31 2.24
CA THR A 68 4.87 11.23 2.52
C THR A 68 4.04 11.35 1.26
N LYS A 69 3.10 10.42 1.08
CA LYS A 69 2.22 10.40 -0.08
C LYS A 69 0.75 10.35 0.34
N PRO A 70 -0.11 11.19 -0.24
CA PRO A 70 -1.54 11.10 0.02
C PRO A 70 -2.11 9.81 -0.58
N LEU A 71 -2.95 9.11 0.19
CA LEU A 71 -3.75 7.96 -0.23
C LEU A 71 -5.24 8.31 -0.14
N PRO A 72 -5.85 8.87 -1.20
CA PRO A 72 -7.28 9.13 -1.25
C PRO A 72 -8.07 7.82 -1.25
N VAL A 73 -9.04 7.67 -0.33
CA VAL A 73 -9.85 6.44 -0.20
C VAL A 73 -11.31 6.64 -0.56
N VAL A 74 -11.82 7.87 -0.42
CA VAL A 74 -13.15 8.26 -0.88
C VAL A 74 -13.04 9.57 -1.65
N GLY A 75 -13.76 9.67 -2.77
CA GLY A 75 -13.82 10.90 -3.56
C GLY A 75 -14.26 12.09 -2.70
N TYR A 76 -13.59 13.24 -2.88
CA TYR A 76 -13.75 14.40 -1.99
C TYR A 76 -15.20 14.91 -1.89
N ARG A 77 -16.03 14.74 -2.92
CA ARG A 77 -17.44 15.20 -2.94
C ARG A 77 -18.47 14.21 -2.35
N ARG A 78 -18.10 12.95 -2.11
CA ARG A 78 -19.05 11.91 -1.65
C ARG A 78 -19.26 12.00 -0.14
N SER A 79 -20.40 11.52 0.37
CA SER A 79 -20.60 11.39 1.82
C SER A 79 -19.69 10.30 2.38
N LYS A 80 -19.01 10.59 3.51
CA LYS A 80 -18.03 9.69 4.14
C LYS A 80 -18.59 8.98 5.36
N ASN A 81 -19.69 9.48 5.91
CA ASN A 81 -20.31 8.98 7.15
C ASN A 81 -20.78 7.51 7.01
N LYS A 82 -20.99 7.04 5.79
CA LYS A 82 -21.38 5.65 5.48
C LYS A 82 -20.23 4.80 4.92
N SER A 83 -18.99 5.30 4.94
CA SER A 83 -17.85 4.56 4.42
C SER A 83 -17.14 3.78 5.52
N ASP A 84 -16.55 2.63 5.16
CA ASP A 84 -15.70 1.82 6.04
C ASP A 84 -14.47 2.59 6.59
N PHE A 85 -14.16 3.75 5.98
CA PHE A 85 -13.05 4.62 6.36
C PHE A 85 -13.45 5.72 7.36
N TYR A 86 -14.74 5.83 7.70
CA TYR A 86 -15.20 6.80 8.68
C TYR A 86 -14.57 6.54 10.05
N GLY A 87 -14.15 7.60 10.74
CA GLY A 87 -13.46 7.51 12.04
C GLY A 87 -11.97 7.14 11.97
N SER A 88 -11.46 6.65 10.83
CA SER A 88 -10.04 6.31 10.68
C SER A 88 -9.31 7.15 9.62
N ALA A 89 -9.98 7.51 8.52
CA ALA A 89 -9.47 8.44 7.52
C ALA A 89 -9.87 9.89 7.84
N ASN A 90 -9.12 10.86 7.32
CA ASN A 90 -9.43 12.28 7.50
C ASN A 90 -9.15 13.11 6.23
N TYR A 91 -9.58 14.37 6.25
CA TYR A 91 -9.26 15.32 5.21
C TYR A 91 -7.79 15.74 5.27
N GLY A 92 -7.18 15.90 4.10
CA GLY A 92 -5.82 16.35 3.96
C GLY A 92 -5.60 17.16 2.69
N TYR A 93 -4.47 17.87 2.67
CA TYR A 93 -4.01 18.61 1.51
C TYR A 93 -2.57 18.20 1.17
N CYS A 94 -2.31 17.98 -0.11
CA CYS A 94 -0.99 17.71 -0.67
C CYS A 94 -0.58 18.91 -1.52
N ALA A 95 0.33 19.73 -1.00
CA ALA A 95 0.80 20.94 -1.68
C ALA A 95 1.50 20.64 -3.00
N ALA A 96 2.36 19.61 -3.04
CA ALA A 96 3.09 19.18 -4.23
C ALA A 96 2.18 18.86 -5.43
N ARG A 97 0.94 18.42 -5.17
CA ARG A 97 -0.06 18.12 -6.20
C ARG A 97 -1.23 19.11 -6.25
N LYS A 98 -1.20 20.17 -5.43
CA LYS A 98 -2.33 21.08 -5.18
C LYS A 98 -3.67 20.33 -4.98
N MET A 99 -3.63 19.23 -4.22
CA MET A 99 -4.72 18.26 -4.14
C MET A 99 -5.31 18.16 -2.73
N LYS A 100 -6.62 18.36 -2.60
CA LYS A 100 -7.39 18.02 -1.39
C LYS A 100 -7.91 16.59 -1.49
N TYR A 101 -7.84 15.82 -0.41
CA TYR A 101 -8.29 14.43 -0.38
C TYR A 101 -8.94 14.07 0.96
N PHE A 102 -9.72 13.00 0.96
CA PHE A 102 -10.16 12.31 2.17
C PHE A 102 -9.52 10.91 2.16
N GLY A 103 -8.72 10.61 3.17
CA GLY A 103 -7.95 9.37 3.22
C GLY A 103 -6.82 9.39 4.22
N TYR A 104 -5.73 8.71 3.88
CA TYR A 104 -4.58 8.53 4.76
C TYR A 104 -3.34 9.23 4.18
N LYS A 105 -2.37 9.50 5.05
CA LYS A 105 -1.00 9.82 4.63
C LYS A 105 -0.17 8.56 4.73
N LEU A 106 0.31 8.06 3.60
CA LEU A 106 1.36 7.06 3.59
C LEU A 106 2.66 7.74 4.00
N VAL A 107 3.26 7.27 5.09
CA VAL A 107 4.58 7.73 5.54
C VAL A 107 5.56 6.60 5.30
N MET A 108 6.57 6.87 4.49
CA MET A 108 7.67 5.95 4.21
C MET A 108 8.91 6.45 4.94
N LEU A 109 9.56 5.53 5.66
CA LEU A 109 10.82 5.78 6.35
C LEU A 109 11.89 4.94 5.65
N SER A 110 12.97 5.57 5.24
CA SER A 110 14.13 4.91 4.66
C SER A 110 15.40 5.34 5.37
N THR A 111 16.35 4.43 5.51
CA THR A 111 17.65 4.72 6.11
C THR A 111 18.65 5.09 5.01
N LEU A 112 19.43 6.15 5.22
CA LEU A 112 20.53 6.46 4.32
C LEU A 112 21.83 5.86 4.87
N ARG A 113 22.30 4.76 4.28
CA ARG A 113 23.65 4.23 4.52
C ARG A 113 24.56 4.65 3.38
N TRP A 114 25.62 5.38 3.72
CA TRP A 114 26.59 5.89 2.74
C TRP A 114 27.40 4.77 2.04
N SER A 115 27.56 3.61 2.68
CA SER A 115 28.22 2.42 2.10
C SER A 115 27.48 1.83 0.91
N ASP A 116 26.14 1.95 0.85
CA ASP A 116 25.32 1.34 -0.20
C ASP A 116 25.32 2.18 -1.48
N CYS A 117 25.75 3.45 -1.41
CA CYS A 117 25.89 4.33 -2.58
C CYS A 117 27.04 3.92 -3.51
N GLN A 118 28.07 3.20 -3.04
CA GLN A 118 29.15 2.71 -3.90
C GLN A 118 28.71 1.59 -4.86
N LEU A 119 27.67 0.83 -4.50
CA LEU A 119 27.12 -0.26 -5.32
C LEU A 119 26.16 0.22 -6.42
N LEU A 120 25.73 1.49 -6.38
CA LEU A 120 24.85 2.09 -7.40
C LEU A 120 25.63 2.91 -8.44
N THR A 121 26.94 3.03 -8.28
CA THR A 121 27.86 3.72 -9.21
C THR A 121 28.78 2.77 -9.99
N SER A 122 28.58 1.45 -9.86
CA SER A 122 29.29 0.42 -10.64
C SER A 122 28.40 -0.17 -11.71
#